data_AF-A0A661VLE9-F1
#
_entry.id   AF-A0A661VLE9-F1
#
_cell.length_a   1.000
_cell.length_b   1.000
_cell.length_c   1.000
_cell.angle_alpha   90.00
_cell.angle_beta   90.00
_cell.angle_gamma   90.00
#
_symmetry.space_group_name_H-M   'P 1'
#
loop_
_entity.id
_entity.type
_entity.pdbx_description
1 polymer ?
#
loop_
_entity_poly.entity_id
_entity_poly.type
_entity_poly.pdbx_seq_one_letter_code
_entity_poly.pdbx_strand_id
1 'polypeptide(L)' 'MRSLKKTPLNQAHHALRAKMTEFAGWELPAWYTSILAEHRAVRSRAGMFDVSHMG' A
#
# COMPACT_ATOMS: atom_id res chain seq x y z
N MET A 1 20.57 11.65 0.21
CA MET A 1 19.16 11.23 0.01
C MET A 1 18.74 10.43 1.23
N ARG A 2 17.59 10.73 1.83
CA ARG A 2 17.07 9.94 2.97
C ARG A 2 16.45 8.66 2.40
N SER A 3 16.78 7.51 2.99
CA SER A 3 16.07 6.26 2.69
C SER A 3 14.63 6.36 3.18
N LEU A 4 13.68 5.87 2.39
CA LEU A 4 12.29 5.77 2.81
C LEU A 4 12.14 4.77 3.95
N LYS A 5 11.22 5.06 4.88
CA LYS A 5 10.80 4.11 5.92
C LYS A 5 9.95 3.00 5.29
N LYS A 6 9.97 1.81 5.89
CA LYS A 6 9.28 0.61 5.40
C LYS A 6 8.41 0.02 6.50
N THR A 7 7.19 -0.42 6.16
CA THR A 7 6.33 -1.17 7.07
C THR A 7 6.80 -2.62 7.19
N PRO A 8 6.37 -3.37 8.23
CA PRO A 8 6.64 -4.81 8.32
C PRO A 8 6.16 -5.61 7.10
N LEU A 9 5.16 -5.10 6.36
CA LEU A 9 4.60 -5.74 5.16
C LEU A 9 5.23 -5.25 3.84
N ASN A 10 6.25 -4.38 3.86
CA ASN A 10 6.85 -3.81 2.65
C ASN A 10 7.30 -4.86 1.63
N GLN A 11 7.96 -5.94 2.08
CA GLN A 11 8.37 -7.02 1.18
C GLN A 11 7.18 -7.75 0.54
N ALA A 12 6.07 -7.91 1.26
CA ALA A 12 4.85 -8.51 0.73
C ALA A 12 4.25 -7.64 -0.38
N HIS A 13 4.27 -6.31 -0.23
CA HIS A 13 3.81 -5.38 -1.26
C HIS A 13 4.61 -5.50 -2.56
N HIS A 14 5.93 -5.64 -2.46
CA HIS A 14 6.79 -5.88 -3.62
C HIS A 14 6.51 -7.24 -4.27
N ALA A 15 6.33 -8.30 -3.47
CA ALA A 15 6.00 -9.63 -4.00
C ALA A 15 4.64 -9.66 -4.72
N LEU A 16 3.68 -8.87 -4.24
CA LEU A 16 2.36 -8.67 -4.88
C LEU A 16 2.40 -7.69 -6.06
N ARG A 17 3.58 -7.16 -6.42
CA ARG A 17 3.78 -6.19 -7.51
C ARG A 17 2.90 -4.94 -7.38
N ALA A 18 2.69 -4.47 -6.14
CA ALA A 18 1.97 -3.24 -5.89
C ALA A 18 2.65 -2.04 -6.57
N LYS A 19 1.85 -1.05 -6.95
CA LYS A 19 2.36 0.27 -7.36
C LYS A 19 2.90 0.97 -6.12
N MET A 20 4.20 0.89 -5.88
CA MET A 20 4.84 1.55 -4.75
C MET A 20 4.95 3.06 -4.97
N THR A 21 4.78 3.84 -3.91
CA THR A 21 4.95 5.30 -3.90
C THR A 21 5.63 5.75 -2.62
N GLU A 22 6.23 6.94 -2.67
CA GLU A 22 6.57 7.68 -1.46
C GLU A 22 5.31 8.37 -0.93
N PHE A 23 5.03 8.19 0.36
CA PHE A 23 3.99 8.91 1.08
C PHE A 23 4.46 9.19 2.51
N ALA A 24 4.49 10.48 2.89
CA ALA A 24 4.94 10.93 4.21
C ALA A 24 6.31 10.35 4.66
N GLY A 25 7.24 10.16 3.73
CA GLY A 25 8.56 9.58 3.99
C GLY A 25 8.58 8.06 4.16
N TRP A 26 7.49 7.37 3.83
CA TRP A 26 7.38 5.91 3.78
C TRP A 26 7.26 5.41 2.34
N GLU A 27 7.78 4.21 2.09
CA GLU A 27 7.55 3.45 0.87
C GLU A 27 6.31 2.55 1.06
N LEU A 28 5.20 2.94 0.43
CA LEU A 28 3.89 2.32 0.63
C LEU A 28 3.23 1.92 -0.70
N PRO A 29 2.33 0.93 -0.71
CA PRO A 29 1.55 0.58 -1.89
C PRO A 29 0.44 1.62 -2.13
N ALA A 30 0.42 2.24 -3.30
CA ALA A 30 -0.66 3.12 -3.72
C ALA A 30 -1.90 2.33 -4.18
N TRP A 31 -1.69 1.23 -4.92
CA TRP A 31 -2.71 0.27 -5.35
C TRP A 31 -2.03 -1.01 -5.86
N TYR A 32 -2.78 -2.12 -5.95
CA TYR A 32 -2.32 -3.43 -6.44
C TYR A 32 -2.93 -3.80 -7.80
N THR A 33 -4.16 -3.35 -8.06
CA THR A 33 -4.90 -3.61 -9.30
C THR A 33 -5.25 -2.29 -10.00
N SER A 34 -6.19 -1.53 -9.44
CA SER A 34 -6.49 -0.15 -9.80
C SER A 34 -7.27 0.52 -8.67
N ILE A 35 -7.18 1.85 -8.58
CA ILE A 35 -7.91 2.64 -7.58
C ILE A 35 -9.42 2.33 -7.63
N LEU A 36 -10.00 2.28 -8.83
CA LEU A 36 -11.44 2.06 -8.99
C LEU A 36 -11.87 0.63 -8.61
N ALA A 37 -11.07 -0.38 -8.96
CA ALA A 37 -11.37 -1.77 -8.62
C ALA A 37 -11.29 -2.01 -7.11
N GLU A 38 -10.25 -1.50 -6.44
CA GLU A 38 -10.08 -1.61 -4.99
C GLU A 38 -11.14 -0.84 -4.23
N HIS A 39 -11.49 0.37 -4.70
CA HIS A 39 -12.61 1.13 -4.15
C HIS A 39 -13.93 0.36 -4.22
N ARG A 40 -14.24 -0.24 -5.38
CA ARG A 40 -15.45 -1.05 -5.56
C ARG A 40 -15.44 -2.30 -4.67
N ALA A 41 -14.28 -2.96 -4.52
CA ALA A 41 -14.13 -4.13 -3.65
C ALA A 41 -14.48 -3.79 -2.20
N VAL A 42 -13.98 -2.67 -1.67
CA VAL A 42 -14.30 -2.20 -0.31
C VAL A 42 -15.77 -1.83 -0.16
N ARG A 43 -16.35 -1.16 -1.16
CA ARG A 43 -17.75 -0.70 -1.11
C ARG A 43 -18.77 -1.84 -1.22
N SER A 44 -18.43 -2.90 -1.94
CA SER A 44 -19.36 -4.01 -2.19
C SER A 44 -19.08 -5.25 -1.36
N ARG A 45 -17.87 -5.38 -0.78
CA ARG A 45 -17.40 -6.56 -0.05
C ARG A 45 -16.46 -6.17 1.10
N ALA A 46 -15.15 -6.32 0.88
CA ALA A 46 -14.11 -6.09 1.87
C ALA A 46 -12.82 -5.65 1.15
N GLY A 47 -11.95 -4.96 1.89
CA GLY A 47 -10.59 -4.65 1.45
C GLY A 47 -9.64 -4.70 2.64
N MET A 48 -8.36 -4.98 2.36
CA MET A 48 -7.29 -5.02 3.36
C MET A 48 -6.32 -3.88 3.10
N PHE A 49 -5.96 -3.15 4.16
CA PHE A 49 -5.11 -1.98 4.08
C PHE A 49 -3.92 -2.16 5.03
N ASP A 50 -2.70 -1.94 4.53
CA ASP A 50 -1.54 -1.76 5.39
C ASP A 50 -1.50 -0.32 5.89
N VAL A 51 -1.93 -0.16 7.14
CA VAL A 51 -1.91 1.12 7.86
C VAL A 51 -0.83 1.16 8.93
N SER A 52 0.15 0.25 8.92
CA SER A 52 1.19 0.15 9.96
C SER A 52 2.16 1.34 9.99
N HIS A 53 2.12 2.23 8.99
CA HIS A 53 2.83 3.51 9.02
C HIS A 53 2.16 4.55 9.94
N MET A 54 0.87 4.35 10.26
CA MET A 54 0.12 5.17 11.20
C MET A 54 0.44 4.66 12.60
N GLY A 55 1.36 5.36 13.28
CA GLY A 55 1.68 5.20 14.69
C GLY A 55 1.48 6.52 15.41
#